data_AF-A0A8J7NC29-F1
#
_entry.id   AF-A0A8J7NC29-F1
#
_cell.length_a   1.000
_cell.length_b   1.000
_cell.length_c   1.000
_cell.angle_alpha   90.00
_cell.angle_beta   90.00
_cell.angle_gamma   90.00
#
_symmetry.space_group_name_H-M   'P 1'
#
loop_
_entity.id
_entity.type
_entity.pdbx_description
1 polymer ?
#
loop_
_entity_poly.entity_id
_entity_poly.type
_entity_poly.pdbx_seq_one_letter_code
_entity_poly.pdbx_strand_id
1 'polypeptide(L)'
;MHLEIRTIGKSKKYYLAHSFREGSRVRKIRRFLGTNLTDSQVSKLRTKAEEIIRQEVSRYRIISNPLSREPTVEELRIIRKLQEKVTVRINHLSKDDWRTFTEAFTYDTNAIEGSTVSYTEVKGILEKDTWPKERKKWEISETYGVAKAVGEIRTTPEHLSLELIKRLHLICFANSKEFAGKFRPRGVEVCIKNNLGEVLHVGAPAHRVRSLLAELVSWYEKNRRIYPPLLLAAVVHNQFETVHPFQDGNGRIGRLLLNNILIKHGMPPVNITFGRRGLYYRAIRDYQNKGDVRPMVELILSEYKRFYRMGDYKDK
;
A
#
# COMPACT_ATOMS: atom_id res chain seq x y z
N MET A 1 -10.79 -19.05 20.70
CA MET A 1 -9.70 -19.17 21.69
C MET A 1 -10.17 -20.10 22.78
N HIS A 2 -9.30 -20.91 23.37
CA HIS A 2 -9.69 -21.89 24.39
C HIS A 2 -8.71 -21.89 25.56
N LEU A 3 -9.20 -22.26 26.74
CA LEU A 3 -8.40 -22.39 27.95
C LEU A 3 -7.65 -23.73 27.95
N GLU A 4 -6.34 -23.71 28.20
CA GLU A 4 -5.51 -24.88 28.43
C GLU A 4 -5.05 -24.89 29.89
N ILE A 5 -5.36 -25.96 30.61
CA ILE A 5 -4.93 -26.16 31.99
C ILE A 5 -3.87 -27.26 31.99
N ARG A 6 -2.71 -26.97 32.58
CA ARG A 6 -1.61 -27.93 32.71
C ARG A 6 -1.29 -28.16 34.18
N THR A 7 -1.40 -29.40 34.63
CA THR A 7 -1.02 -29.80 35.98
C THR A 7 0.46 -30.14 36.00
N ILE A 8 1.23 -29.47 36.86
CA ILE A 8 2.65 -29.74 37.10
C ILE A 8 2.83 -29.89 38.61
N GLY A 9 3.06 -31.13 39.06
CA GLY A 9 3.04 -31.45 40.50
C GLY A 9 1.67 -31.12 41.11
N LYS A 10 1.66 -30.38 42.22
CA LYS A 10 0.44 -29.92 42.91
C LYS A 10 -0.19 -28.65 42.31
N SER A 11 0.42 -28.07 41.29
CA SER A 11 0.04 -26.76 40.75
C SER A 11 -0.64 -26.88 39.38
N LYS A 12 -1.78 -26.19 39.20
CA LYS A 12 -2.48 -26.02 37.92
C LYS A 12 -2.07 -24.71 37.28
N LYS A 13 -1.46 -24.76 36.10
CA LYS A 13 -1.12 -23.58 35.28
C LYS A 13 -2.19 -23.34 34.23
N TYR A 14 -2.67 -22.11 34.12
CA TYR A 14 -3.73 -21.71 33.20
C TYR A 14 -3.15 -20.91 32.04
N TYR A 15 -3.52 -21.29 30.81
CA TYR A 15 -3.12 -20.61 29.60
C TYR A 15 -4.33 -20.35 28.72
N LEU A 16 -4.40 -19.17 28.11
CA LEU A 16 -5.31 -18.94 27.00
C LEU A 16 -4.57 -19.25 25.69
N ALA A 17 -5.09 -20.18 24.91
CA ALA A 17 -4.51 -20.60 23.65
C ALA A 17 -5.38 -20.21 22.46
N HIS A 18 -4.74 -19.87 21.35
CA HIS A 18 -5.42 -19.65 20.09
C HIS A 18 -4.57 -20.18 18.94
N SER A 19 -5.15 -21.08 18.17
CA SER A 19 -4.57 -21.55 16.92
C SER A 19 -5.14 -20.75 15.76
N PHE A 20 -4.28 -20.31 14.84
CA PHE A 20 -4.66 -19.62 13.61
C PHE A 20 -3.78 -20.11 12.46
N ARG A 21 -4.27 -19.98 11.22
CA ARG A 21 -3.49 -20.33 10.04
C ARG A 21 -2.63 -19.16 9.59
N GLU A 22 -1.35 -19.43 9.37
CA GLU A 22 -0.39 -18.60 8.64
C GLU A 22 -0.11 -19.31 7.31
N GLY A 23 -0.82 -18.94 6.25
CA GLY A 23 -0.77 -19.67 4.99
C GLY A 23 -1.15 -21.14 5.19
N SER A 24 -0.25 -22.06 4.86
CA SER A 24 -0.41 -23.51 5.08
C SER A 24 -0.05 -23.99 6.49
N ARG A 25 0.59 -23.16 7.32
CA ARG A 25 1.06 -23.54 8.66
C ARG A 25 0.04 -23.17 9.72
N VAL A 26 -0.20 -24.06 10.68
CA VAL A 26 -0.98 -23.73 11.89
C VAL A 26 -0.04 -23.17 12.94
N ARG A 27 -0.24 -21.92 13.34
CA ARG A 27 0.44 -21.31 14.49
C ARG A 27 -0.45 -21.37 15.71
N LYS A 28 0.19 -21.39 16.88
CA LYS A 28 -0.50 -21.39 18.17
C LYS A 28 0.14 -20.37 19.11
N ILE A 29 -0.61 -19.35 19.48
CA ILE A 29 -0.23 -18.41 20.53
C ILE A 29 -0.79 -18.94 21.85
N ARG A 30 0.05 -18.90 22.89
CA ARG A 30 -0.36 -19.21 24.27
C ARG A 30 0.01 -18.04 25.16
N ARG A 31 -0.94 -17.56 25.96
CA ARG A 31 -0.70 -16.56 27.00
C ARG A 31 -0.96 -17.17 28.36
N PHE A 32 0.04 -17.10 29.22
CA PHE A 32 -0.07 -17.55 30.59
C PHE A 32 -0.96 -16.59 31.38
N LEU A 33 -1.95 -17.15 32.08
CA LEU A 33 -2.87 -16.39 32.93
C LEU A 33 -2.41 -16.41 34.40
N GLY A 34 -1.87 -17.54 34.87
CA GLY A 34 -1.45 -17.70 36.26
C GLY A 34 -1.48 -19.16 36.72
N THR A 35 -1.18 -19.37 38.01
CA THR A 35 -1.15 -20.68 38.66
C THR A 35 -2.23 -20.74 39.74
N ASN A 36 -2.90 -21.89 39.90
CA ASN A 36 -3.91 -22.18 40.92
C ASN A 36 -5.02 -21.12 41.00
N LEU A 37 -5.45 -20.61 39.84
CA LEU A 37 -6.48 -19.60 39.74
C LEU A 37 -7.88 -20.18 40.01
N THR A 38 -8.74 -19.35 40.60
CA THR A 38 -10.20 -19.58 40.68
C THR A 38 -10.88 -19.18 39.37
N ASP A 39 -12.11 -19.66 39.14
CA ASP A 39 -12.85 -19.37 37.90
C ASP A 39 -13.11 -17.86 37.69
N SER A 40 -13.36 -17.11 38.77
CA SER A 40 -13.51 -15.65 38.74
C SER A 40 -12.22 -14.95 38.30
N GLN A 41 -11.06 -15.39 38.81
CA GLN A 41 -9.76 -14.85 38.41
C GLN A 41 -9.43 -15.18 36.94
N VAL A 42 -9.73 -16.40 36.50
CA VAL A 42 -9.56 -16.83 35.10
C VAL A 42 -10.41 -15.95 34.18
N SER A 43 -11.69 -15.72 34.52
CA SER A 43 -12.59 -14.87 33.72
C SER A 43 -12.06 -13.45 33.55
N LYS A 44 -11.60 -12.81 34.64
CA LYS A 44 -11.06 -11.45 34.60
C LYS A 44 -9.78 -11.34 33.75
N LEU A 45 -8.87 -12.31 33.88
CA LEU A 45 -7.61 -12.33 33.13
C LEU A 45 -7.79 -12.72 31.66
N ARG A 46 -8.82 -13.52 31.37
CA ARG A 46 -9.14 -13.98 30.02
C ARG A 46 -9.43 -12.82 29.07
N THR A 47 -10.23 -11.83 29.46
CA THR A 47 -10.57 -10.70 28.58
C THR A 47 -9.31 -9.95 28.11
N LYS A 48 -8.40 -9.63 29.04
CA LYS A 48 -7.14 -8.96 28.70
C LYS A 48 -6.24 -9.85 27.83
N ALA A 49 -6.19 -11.14 28.12
CA ALA A 49 -5.42 -12.09 27.31
C ALA A 49 -6.01 -12.28 25.91
N GLU A 50 -7.34 -12.29 25.76
CA GLU A 50 -8.02 -12.34 24.47
C GLU A 50 -7.68 -11.12 23.61
N GLU A 51 -7.70 -9.92 24.20
CA GLU A 51 -7.31 -8.70 23.52
C GLU A 51 -5.86 -8.75 23.03
N ILE A 52 -4.92 -9.16 23.92
CA ILE A 52 -3.50 -9.31 23.57
C ILE A 52 -3.31 -10.34 22.46
N ILE A 53 -3.98 -11.50 22.54
CA ILE A 53 -3.88 -12.52 21.49
C ILE A 53 -4.47 -12.00 20.17
N ARG A 54 -5.62 -11.30 20.19
CA ARG A 54 -6.19 -10.70 18.97
C ARG A 54 -5.23 -9.68 18.35
N GLN A 55 -4.59 -8.84 19.16
CA GLN A 55 -3.56 -7.91 18.70
C GLN A 55 -2.32 -8.64 18.14
N GLU A 56 -1.92 -9.75 18.76
CA GLU A 56 -0.78 -10.54 18.30
C GLU A 56 -1.08 -11.27 16.98
N VAL A 57 -2.29 -11.82 16.83
CA VAL A 57 -2.76 -12.44 15.59
C VAL A 57 -2.93 -11.40 14.48
N SER A 58 -3.48 -10.22 14.78
CA SER A 58 -3.65 -9.16 13.78
C SER A 58 -2.30 -8.65 13.27
N ARG A 59 -1.24 -8.68 14.09
CA ARG A 59 0.14 -8.42 13.64
C ARG A 59 0.63 -9.41 12.60
N TYR A 60 0.12 -10.65 12.55
CA TYR A 60 0.46 -11.59 11.48
C TYR A 60 -0.17 -11.25 10.12
N ARG A 61 -1.04 -10.21 10.06
CA ARG A 61 -1.65 -9.62 8.87
C ARG A 61 -1.99 -10.66 7.80
N ILE A 62 -2.78 -11.66 8.18
CA ILE A 62 -3.15 -12.79 7.31
C ILE A 62 -4.01 -12.24 6.18
N ILE A 63 -3.53 -12.29 4.93
CA ILE A 63 -4.30 -11.90 3.75
C ILE A 63 -4.84 -13.20 3.14
N SER A 64 -5.96 -13.72 3.65
CA SER A 64 -6.70 -14.76 2.90
C SER A 64 -7.50 -14.13 1.76
N ASN A 65 -8.02 -12.90 1.96
CA ASN A 65 -8.61 -12.05 0.94
C ASN A 65 -8.27 -10.59 1.31
N PRO A 66 -7.65 -9.79 0.42
CA PRO A 66 -7.43 -8.37 0.68
C PRO A 66 -8.75 -7.59 0.76
N LEU A 67 -9.82 -8.11 0.17
CA LEU A 67 -11.17 -7.61 0.41
C LEU A 67 -11.75 -8.29 1.66
N SER A 68 -12.29 -7.51 2.60
CA SER A 68 -12.92 -8.03 3.83
C SER A 68 -14.15 -8.91 3.54
N ARG A 69 -14.76 -8.72 2.37
CA ARG A 69 -15.77 -9.59 1.76
C ARG A 69 -15.75 -9.41 0.24
N GLU A 70 -16.32 -10.35 -0.50
CA GLU A 70 -16.49 -10.15 -1.94
C GLU A 70 -17.46 -8.98 -2.23
N PRO A 71 -17.16 -8.13 -3.23
CA PRO A 71 -18.08 -7.10 -3.67
C PRO A 71 -19.34 -7.72 -4.28
N THR A 72 -20.49 -7.12 -4.00
CA THR A 72 -21.76 -7.51 -4.60
C THR A 72 -21.79 -7.13 -6.10
N VAL A 73 -22.67 -7.79 -6.86
CA VAL A 73 -22.87 -7.48 -8.29
C VAL A 73 -23.24 -6.01 -8.49
N GLU A 74 -24.06 -5.44 -7.59
CA GLU A 74 -24.45 -4.03 -7.67
C GLU A 74 -23.28 -3.07 -7.38
N GLU A 75 -22.43 -3.37 -6.39
CA GLU A 75 -21.21 -2.59 -6.13
C GLU A 75 -20.28 -2.60 -7.34
N LEU A 76 -20.07 -3.77 -7.96
CA LEU A 76 -19.27 -3.88 -9.18
C LEU A 76 -19.91 -3.09 -10.33
N ARG A 77 -21.24 -3.13 -10.47
CA ARG A 77 -21.98 -2.37 -11.50
C ARG A 77 -21.79 -0.86 -11.32
N ILE A 78 -21.88 -0.37 -10.08
CA ILE A 78 -21.67 1.05 -9.76
C ILE A 78 -20.24 1.47 -10.11
N ILE A 79 -19.24 0.68 -9.71
CA ILE A 79 -17.83 1.00 -10.01
C ILE A 79 -17.59 1.03 -11.53
N ARG A 80 -18.15 0.07 -12.30
CA ARG A 80 -18.07 0.08 -13.78
C ARG A 80 -18.69 1.33 -14.37
N LYS A 81 -19.90 1.71 -13.95
CA LYS A 81 -20.56 2.96 -14.39
C LYS A 81 -19.76 4.21 -14.04
N LEU A 82 -19.08 4.24 -12.90
CA LEU A 82 -18.21 5.35 -12.52
C LEU A 82 -16.93 5.38 -13.36
N GLN A 83 -16.39 4.22 -13.72
CA GLN A 83 -15.23 4.07 -14.59
C GLN A 83 -15.54 4.54 -16.03
N GLU A 84 -16.73 4.25 -16.55
CA GLU A 84 -17.18 4.70 -17.87
C GLU A 84 -17.24 6.24 -17.99
N LYS A 85 -17.35 6.96 -16.86
CA LYS A 85 -17.29 8.43 -16.83
C LYS A 85 -15.86 8.97 -17.04
N VAL A 86 -14.85 8.11 -16.99
CA VAL A 86 -13.47 8.47 -17.36
C VAL A 86 -13.38 8.40 -18.88
N THR A 87 -13.54 9.54 -19.54
CA THR A 87 -13.61 9.65 -21.01
C THR A 87 -12.26 9.52 -21.68
N VAL A 88 -11.19 9.96 -21.01
CA VAL A 88 -9.82 9.85 -21.52
C VAL A 88 -9.32 8.43 -21.34
N ARG A 89 -8.80 7.84 -22.42
CA ARG A 89 -8.13 6.54 -22.43
C ARG A 89 -6.63 6.72 -22.55
N ILE A 90 -5.87 5.70 -22.14
CA ILE A 90 -4.40 5.78 -22.17
C ILE A 90 -3.83 6.06 -23.57
N ASN A 91 -4.44 5.50 -24.62
CA ASN A 91 -4.04 5.67 -26.00
C ASN A 91 -4.31 7.07 -26.56
N HIS A 92 -5.07 7.91 -25.83
CA HIS A 92 -5.30 9.32 -26.19
C HIS A 92 -4.21 10.23 -25.62
N LEU A 93 -3.32 9.74 -24.74
CA LEU A 93 -2.30 10.57 -24.12
C LEU A 93 -1.14 10.82 -25.08
N SER A 94 -0.96 12.10 -25.43
CA SER A 94 0.17 12.58 -26.22
C SER A 94 1.49 12.46 -25.45
N LYS A 95 2.61 12.70 -26.14
CA LYS A 95 3.93 12.82 -25.48
C LYS A 95 3.94 13.92 -24.42
N ASP A 96 3.22 15.02 -24.68
CA ASP A 96 3.13 16.18 -23.78
C ASP A 96 2.24 15.90 -22.57
N ASP A 97 1.17 15.10 -22.72
CA ASP A 97 0.37 14.63 -21.59
C ASP A 97 1.18 13.75 -20.65
N TRP A 98 2.00 12.84 -21.21
CA TRP A 98 2.91 12.01 -20.42
C TRP A 98 4.01 12.83 -19.75
N ARG A 99 4.55 13.86 -20.41
CA ARG A 99 5.50 14.80 -19.80
C ARG A 99 4.86 15.50 -18.61
N THR A 100 3.71 16.12 -18.82
CA THR A 100 2.94 16.85 -17.79
C THR A 100 2.58 15.94 -16.61
N PHE A 101 2.11 14.72 -16.89
CA PHE A 101 1.83 13.73 -15.86
C PHE A 101 3.09 13.34 -15.08
N THR A 102 4.20 13.07 -15.76
CA THR A 102 5.45 12.64 -15.13
C THR A 102 5.98 13.70 -14.17
N GLU A 103 5.96 14.97 -14.58
CA GLU A 103 6.37 16.09 -13.71
C GLU A 103 5.46 16.23 -12.50
N ALA A 104 4.13 16.29 -12.71
CA ALA A 104 3.16 16.47 -11.64
C ALA A 104 3.20 15.30 -10.66
N PHE A 105 3.20 14.07 -11.18
CA PHE A 105 3.29 12.86 -10.36
C PHE A 105 4.60 12.81 -9.57
N THR A 106 5.74 13.12 -10.19
CA THR A 106 7.05 13.13 -9.52
C THR A 106 7.08 14.14 -8.38
N TYR A 107 6.57 15.35 -8.61
CA TYR A 107 6.46 16.38 -7.57
C TYR A 107 5.55 15.92 -6.43
N ASP A 108 4.28 15.60 -6.74
CA ASP A 108 3.27 15.30 -5.71
C ASP A 108 3.62 14.05 -4.92
N THR A 109 4.08 12.99 -5.59
CA THR A 109 4.44 11.73 -4.91
C THR A 109 5.65 11.89 -3.98
N ASN A 110 6.62 12.75 -4.32
CA ASN A 110 7.76 13.04 -3.45
C ASN A 110 7.37 13.98 -2.31
N ALA A 111 6.54 14.99 -2.59
CA ALA A 111 6.05 15.93 -1.57
C ALA A 111 5.17 15.23 -0.51
N ILE A 112 4.36 14.24 -0.91
CA ILE A 112 3.57 13.41 0.03
C ILE A 112 4.47 12.70 1.06
N GLU A 113 5.68 12.29 0.65
CA GLU A 113 6.69 11.67 1.51
C GLU A 113 7.61 12.70 2.21
N GLY A 114 7.36 14.00 2.03
CA GLY A 114 8.10 15.07 2.72
C GLY A 114 9.29 15.66 1.97
N SER A 115 9.46 15.35 0.67
CA SER A 115 10.45 16.06 -0.14
C SER A 115 10.15 17.56 -0.21
N THR A 116 11.21 18.36 -0.22
CA THR A 116 11.13 19.83 -0.26
C THR A 116 11.43 20.41 -1.64
N VAL A 117 11.68 19.55 -2.64
CA VAL A 117 11.91 19.95 -4.04
C VAL A 117 10.62 20.53 -4.61
N SER A 118 10.69 21.77 -5.09
CA SER A 118 9.55 22.49 -5.67
C SER A 118 9.19 21.96 -7.06
N TYR A 119 7.98 22.24 -7.52
CA TYR A 119 7.52 21.83 -8.85
C TYR A 119 8.39 22.43 -9.98
N THR A 120 8.85 23.68 -9.82
CA THR A 120 9.76 24.33 -10.78
C THR A 120 11.13 23.66 -10.82
N GLU A 121 11.65 23.21 -9.68
CA GLU A 121 12.89 22.43 -9.63
C GLU A 121 12.71 21.04 -10.26
N VAL A 122 11.57 20.37 -10.04
CA VAL A 122 11.28 19.09 -10.73
C VAL A 122 11.31 19.29 -12.25
N LYS A 123 10.66 20.33 -12.77
CA LYS A 123 10.74 20.66 -14.21
C LYS A 123 12.16 20.91 -14.68
N GLY A 124 12.93 21.72 -13.94
CA GLY A 124 14.33 22.00 -14.26
C GLY A 124 15.20 20.74 -14.29
N ILE A 125 14.99 19.82 -13.35
CA ILE A 125 15.70 18.54 -13.27
C ILE A 125 15.31 17.63 -14.44
N LEU A 126 14.03 17.54 -14.81
CA LEU A 126 13.56 16.60 -15.82
C LEU A 126 13.70 17.09 -17.27
N GLU A 127 13.55 18.39 -17.52
CA GLU A 127 13.56 18.96 -18.87
C GLU A 127 14.90 19.57 -19.28
N LYS A 128 15.64 20.13 -18.31
CA LYS A 128 16.80 21.00 -18.59
C LYS A 128 18.10 20.46 -18.00
N ASP A 129 18.08 19.25 -17.42
CA ASP A 129 19.18 18.68 -16.64
C ASP A 129 19.83 19.71 -15.68
N THR A 130 18.98 20.58 -15.11
CA THR A 130 19.42 21.68 -14.24
C THR A 130 19.39 21.19 -12.80
N TRP A 131 20.59 21.06 -12.21
CA TRP A 131 20.77 20.54 -10.86
C TRP A 131 20.72 21.69 -9.83
N PRO A 132 19.69 21.77 -8.97
CA PRO A 132 19.61 22.84 -7.98
C PRO A 132 20.72 22.68 -6.95
N LYS A 133 21.66 23.63 -6.88
CA LYS A 133 22.87 23.53 -6.06
C LYS A 133 22.59 23.42 -4.56
N GLU A 134 21.48 24.01 -4.10
CA GLU A 134 21.05 24.00 -2.70
C GLU A 134 20.41 22.67 -2.27
N ARG A 135 20.14 21.76 -3.20
CA ARG A 135 19.45 20.48 -2.92
C ARG A 135 20.42 19.35 -2.68
N LYS A 136 20.04 18.45 -1.78
CA LYS A 136 20.83 17.25 -1.51
C LYS A 136 20.81 16.34 -2.74
N LYS A 137 21.98 15.78 -3.08
CA LYS A 137 22.15 14.89 -4.25
C LYS A 137 21.14 13.72 -4.27
N TRP A 138 20.80 13.18 -3.10
CA TRP A 138 19.84 12.08 -3.00
C TRP A 138 18.39 12.52 -3.30
N GLU A 139 17.96 13.74 -2.95
CA GLU A 139 16.61 14.25 -3.29
C GLU A 139 16.45 14.41 -4.80
N ILE A 140 17.51 14.93 -5.43
CA ILE A 140 17.59 15.04 -6.89
C ILE A 140 17.56 13.65 -7.53
N SER A 141 18.37 12.71 -7.02
CA SER A 141 18.40 11.34 -7.55
C SER A 141 17.05 10.64 -7.43
N GLU A 142 16.34 10.81 -6.31
CA GLU A 142 15.02 10.21 -6.11
C GLU A 142 13.97 10.85 -7.01
N THR A 143 14.08 12.15 -7.29
CA THR A 143 13.24 12.85 -8.28
C THR A 143 13.41 12.23 -9.67
N TYR A 144 14.64 12.06 -10.11
CA TYR A 144 14.94 11.44 -11.40
C TYR A 144 14.54 9.95 -11.44
N GLY A 145 14.77 9.22 -10.34
CA GLY A 145 14.40 7.82 -10.18
C GLY A 145 12.88 7.59 -10.31
N VAL A 146 12.07 8.44 -9.67
CA VAL A 146 10.61 8.37 -9.81
C VAL A 146 10.17 8.63 -11.25
N ALA A 147 10.70 9.65 -11.91
CA ALA A 147 10.39 9.92 -13.31
C ALA A 147 10.77 8.75 -14.23
N LYS A 148 11.93 8.12 -13.99
CA LYS A 148 12.31 6.87 -14.68
C LYS A 148 11.35 5.72 -14.41
N ALA A 149 10.87 5.57 -13.19
CA ALA A 149 9.89 4.53 -12.84
C ALA A 149 8.53 4.76 -13.51
N VAL A 150 8.13 6.02 -13.75
CA VAL A 150 6.98 6.34 -14.61
C VAL A 150 7.22 5.84 -16.05
N GLY A 151 8.44 5.99 -16.57
CA GLY A 151 8.84 5.37 -17.83
C GLY A 151 8.69 3.85 -17.85
N GLU A 152 9.14 3.17 -16.79
CA GLU A 152 9.05 1.71 -16.66
C GLU A 152 7.60 1.19 -16.66
N ILE A 153 6.69 1.79 -15.89
CA ILE A 153 5.30 1.32 -15.83
C ILE A 153 4.56 1.51 -17.18
N ARG A 154 5.01 2.44 -18.01
CA ARG A 154 4.46 2.66 -19.36
C ARG A 154 4.80 1.51 -20.30
N THR A 155 6.02 0.96 -20.22
CA THR A 155 6.55 0.02 -21.22
C THR A 155 6.54 -1.43 -20.76
N THR A 156 6.61 -1.70 -19.46
CA THR A 156 6.64 -3.07 -18.93
C THR A 156 5.41 -3.89 -19.36
N PRO A 157 5.54 -5.17 -19.74
CA PRO A 157 4.37 -6.02 -19.99
C PRO A 157 3.74 -6.55 -18.68
N GLU A 158 4.44 -6.43 -17.56
CA GLU A 158 4.01 -6.99 -16.28
C GLU A 158 2.91 -6.15 -15.63
N HIS A 159 1.84 -6.79 -15.17
CA HIS A 159 0.81 -6.13 -14.35
C HIS A 159 1.24 -6.01 -12.88
N LEU A 160 1.64 -7.13 -12.26
CA LEU A 160 2.06 -7.17 -10.88
C LEU A 160 2.90 -8.41 -10.62
N SER A 161 4.13 -8.25 -10.16
CA SER A 161 5.00 -9.35 -9.75
C SER A 161 5.95 -8.89 -8.64
N LEU A 162 6.53 -9.82 -7.90
CA LEU A 162 7.55 -9.49 -6.89
C LEU A 162 8.77 -8.82 -7.54
N GLU A 163 9.13 -9.22 -8.76
CA GLU A 163 10.27 -8.65 -9.48
C GLU A 163 9.98 -7.24 -9.98
N LEU A 164 8.76 -6.97 -10.49
CA LEU A 164 8.34 -5.61 -10.83
C LEU A 164 8.37 -4.69 -9.61
N ILE A 165 7.84 -5.16 -8.46
CA ILE A 165 7.85 -4.39 -7.20
C ILE A 165 9.29 -4.01 -6.80
N LYS A 166 10.22 -4.96 -6.86
CA LYS A 166 11.64 -4.74 -6.52
C LYS A 166 12.32 -3.86 -7.56
N ARG A 167 12.01 -4.05 -8.85
CA ARG A 167 12.57 -3.28 -9.96
C ARG A 167 12.15 -1.82 -9.90
N LEU A 168 10.87 -1.53 -9.65
CA LEU A 168 10.41 -0.15 -9.45
C LEU A 168 11.10 0.52 -8.27
N HIS A 169 11.25 -0.19 -7.14
CA HIS A 169 12.00 0.33 -6.01
C HIS A 169 13.49 0.52 -6.34
N LEU A 170 14.12 -0.37 -7.10
CA LEU A 170 15.50 -0.20 -7.53
C LEU A 170 15.63 1.07 -8.39
N ILE A 171 14.77 1.26 -9.39
CA ILE A 171 14.78 2.42 -10.29
C ILE A 171 14.64 3.74 -9.51
N CYS A 172 13.74 3.79 -8.53
CA CYS A 172 13.54 4.99 -7.72
C CYS A 172 14.73 5.35 -6.82
N PHE A 173 15.45 4.35 -6.31
CA PHE A 173 16.37 4.54 -5.16
C PHE A 173 17.81 4.08 -5.39
N ALA A 174 18.17 3.61 -6.60
CA ALA A 174 19.48 3.02 -6.90
C ALA A 174 20.67 3.89 -6.46
N ASN A 175 20.56 5.22 -6.58
CA ASN A 175 21.63 6.15 -6.21
C ASN A 175 21.35 6.95 -4.93
N SER A 176 20.39 6.51 -4.10
CA SER A 176 20.08 7.16 -2.83
C SER A 176 19.98 6.23 -1.62
N LYS A 177 19.72 4.93 -1.81
CA LYS A 177 19.55 3.95 -0.72
C LYS A 177 20.28 2.64 -1.04
N GLU A 178 21.11 2.15 -0.12
CA GLU A 178 21.83 0.87 -0.27
C GLU A 178 20.90 -0.37 -0.34
N PHE A 179 19.70 -0.23 0.20
CA PHE A 179 18.66 -1.26 0.18
C PHE A 179 17.73 -1.17 -1.04
N ALA A 180 18.06 -0.36 -2.05
CA ALA A 180 17.27 -0.25 -3.27
C ALA A 180 16.96 -1.63 -3.89
N GLY A 181 15.68 -1.91 -4.14
CA GLY A 181 15.21 -3.17 -4.72
C GLY A 181 15.18 -4.36 -3.76
N LYS A 182 15.49 -4.17 -2.47
CA LYS A 182 15.53 -5.24 -1.47
C LYS A 182 14.39 -5.05 -0.47
N PHE A 183 13.56 -6.09 -0.28
CA PHE A 183 12.62 -6.11 0.83
C PHE A 183 13.38 -6.04 2.16
N ARG A 184 12.73 -5.46 3.18
CA ARG A 184 13.35 -5.33 4.50
C ARG A 184 13.73 -6.69 5.09
N PRO A 185 14.92 -6.80 5.69
CA PRO A 185 15.40 -8.08 6.23
C PRO A 185 14.62 -8.48 7.48
N ARG A 186 14.70 -9.77 7.83
CA ARG A 186 14.05 -10.31 9.03
C ARG A 186 14.51 -9.53 10.27
N GLY A 187 13.57 -9.12 11.11
CA GLY A 187 13.84 -8.36 12.33
C GLY A 187 13.76 -6.83 12.15
N VAL A 188 13.71 -6.34 10.91
CA VAL A 188 13.48 -4.91 10.62
C VAL A 188 11.98 -4.67 10.46
N GLU A 189 11.35 -4.27 11.56
CA GLU A 189 9.94 -3.86 11.57
C GLU A 189 9.83 -2.36 11.30
N VAL A 190 8.88 -1.99 10.46
CA VAL A 190 8.63 -0.61 10.03
C VAL A 190 7.30 -0.13 10.56
N CYS A 191 7.22 1.14 10.93
CA CYS A 191 5.99 1.79 11.30
C CYS A 191 5.80 3.03 10.45
N ILE A 192 4.55 3.28 10.09
CA ILE A 192 4.13 4.41 9.30
C ILE A 192 3.77 5.48 10.30
N LYS A 193 4.43 6.62 10.19
CA LYS A 193 4.19 7.78 11.05
C LYS A 193 3.60 8.91 10.24
N ASN A 194 2.77 9.73 10.86
CA ASN A 194 2.41 11.02 10.27
C ASN A 194 3.54 12.04 10.51
N ASN A 195 3.33 13.26 10.01
CA ASN A 195 4.29 14.36 10.15
C ASN A 195 4.50 14.81 11.62
N LEU A 196 3.63 14.41 12.54
CA LEU A 196 3.75 14.66 13.98
C LEU A 196 4.52 13.54 14.70
N GLY A 197 4.98 12.52 13.97
CA GLY A 197 5.69 11.37 14.53
C GLY A 197 4.78 10.29 15.13
N GLU A 198 3.45 10.47 15.06
CA GLU A 198 2.47 9.51 15.59
C GLU A 198 2.44 8.25 14.72
N VAL A 199 2.55 7.08 15.34
CA VAL A 199 2.45 5.80 14.64
C VAL A 199 1.02 5.59 14.16
N LEU A 200 0.81 5.71 12.85
CA LEU A 200 -0.45 5.44 12.19
C LEU A 200 -0.74 3.94 12.09
N HIS A 201 0.27 3.16 11.68
CA HIS A 201 0.20 1.70 11.71
C HIS A 201 1.59 1.06 11.67
N VAL A 202 1.68 -0.22 12.03
CA VAL A 202 2.90 -1.05 11.89
C VAL A 202 2.79 -1.83 10.58
N GLY A 203 3.88 -2.05 9.85
CA GLY A 203 3.88 -2.93 8.67
C GLY A 203 3.63 -4.40 9.03
N ALA A 204 3.58 -5.28 8.03
CA ALA A 204 3.54 -6.72 8.29
C ALA A 204 4.83 -7.21 8.99
N PRO A 205 4.90 -8.41 9.56
CA PRO A 205 6.16 -8.94 10.07
C PRO A 205 7.14 -9.12 8.90
N ALA A 206 8.42 -8.72 9.06
CA ALA A 206 9.39 -8.73 7.96
C ALA A 206 9.52 -10.11 7.29
N HIS A 207 9.49 -11.18 8.09
CA HIS A 207 9.55 -12.56 7.60
C HIS A 207 8.34 -13.01 6.75
N ARG A 208 7.24 -12.25 6.77
CA ARG A 208 6.02 -12.51 6.01
C ARG A 208 5.89 -11.66 4.75
N VAL A 209 6.69 -10.60 4.60
CA VAL A 209 6.61 -9.68 3.46
C VAL A 209 6.56 -10.41 2.12
N ARG A 210 7.49 -11.33 1.87
CA ARG A 210 7.55 -12.06 0.60
C ARG A 210 6.31 -12.92 0.37
N SER A 211 5.84 -13.65 1.39
CA SER A 211 4.63 -14.48 1.27
C SER A 211 3.38 -13.64 1.03
N LEU A 212 3.22 -12.52 1.73
CA LEU A 212 2.04 -11.66 1.62
C LEU A 212 1.97 -10.96 0.26
N LEU A 213 3.12 -10.54 -0.29
CA LEU A 213 3.16 -10.00 -1.65
C LEU A 213 2.87 -11.08 -2.70
N ALA A 214 3.31 -12.33 -2.48
CA ALA A 214 2.99 -13.42 -3.40
C ALA A 214 1.49 -13.78 -3.36
N GLU A 215 0.88 -13.75 -2.17
CA GLU A 215 -0.57 -13.89 -1.98
C GLU A 215 -1.32 -12.75 -2.70
N LEU A 216 -0.85 -11.51 -2.60
CA LEU A 216 -1.42 -10.36 -3.30
C LEU A 216 -1.34 -10.50 -4.83
N VAL A 217 -0.19 -10.92 -5.35
CA VAL A 217 0.00 -11.20 -6.79
C VAL A 217 -0.96 -12.29 -7.26
N SER A 218 -1.07 -13.39 -6.51
CA SER A 218 -1.99 -14.50 -6.82
C SER A 218 -3.45 -14.05 -6.81
N TRP A 219 -3.85 -13.23 -5.83
CA TRP A 219 -5.18 -12.64 -5.78
C TRP A 219 -5.45 -11.74 -7.00
N TYR A 220 -4.49 -10.89 -7.36
CA TYR A 220 -4.62 -10.00 -8.52
C TYR A 220 -4.79 -10.82 -9.81
N GLU A 221 -3.94 -11.82 -10.06
CA GLU A 221 -4.01 -12.63 -11.27
C GLU A 221 -5.34 -13.38 -11.43
N LYS A 222 -5.90 -13.88 -10.32
CA LYS A 222 -7.22 -14.54 -10.34
C LYS A 222 -8.36 -13.56 -10.66
N ASN A 223 -8.25 -12.32 -10.20
CA ASN A 223 -9.36 -11.36 -10.24
C ASN A 223 -9.22 -10.29 -11.32
N ARG A 224 -8.07 -10.18 -12.02
CA ARG A 224 -7.80 -9.07 -12.94
C ARG A 224 -8.75 -8.99 -14.12
N ARG A 225 -9.43 -10.08 -14.48
CA ARG A 225 -10.45 -10.11 -15.55
C ARG A 225 -11.89 -10.00 -15.03
N ILE A 226 -12.07 -10.04 -13.71
CA ILE A 226 -13.38 -10.08 -13.04
C ILE A 226 -13.72 -8.69 -12.49
N TYR A 227 -12.77 -8.09 -11.79
CA TYR A 227 -12.98 -6.82 -11.09
C TYR A 227 -12.64 -5.59 -11.92
N PRO A 228 -13.37 -4.47 -11.69
CA PRO A 228 -13.07 -3.21 -12.35
C PRO A 228 -11.64 -2.76 -12.04
N PRO A 229 -10.92 -2.22 -13.03
CA PRO A 229 -9.57 -1.67 -12.88
C PRO A 229 -9.39 -0.73 -11.67
N LEU A 230 -10.36 0.16 -11.41
CA LEU A 230 -10.29 1.07 -10.27
C LEU A 230 -10.26 0.33 -8.92
N LEU A 231 -11.06 -0.73 -8.80
CA LEU A 231 -11.09 -1.56 -7.60
C LEU A 231 -9.77 -2.31 -7.44
N LEU A 232 -9.29 -2.94 -8.52
CA LEU A 232 -8.02 -3.68 -8.51
C LEU A 232 -6.85 -2.78 -8.08
N ALA A 233 -6.75 -1.59 -8.67
CA ALA A 233 -5.69 -0.63 -8.37
C ALA A 233 -5.75 -0.15 -6.91
N ALA A 234 -6.95 0.16 -6.40
CA ALA A 234 -7.17 0.57 -5.02
C ALA A 234 -6.83 -0.55 -4.01
N VAL A 235 -7.26 -1.78 -4.27
CA VAL A 235 -6.97 -2.94 -3.40
C VAL A 235 -5.47 -3.22 -3.37
N VAL A 236 -4.83 -3.35 -4.54
CA VAL A 236 -3.39 -3.64 -4.60
C VAL A 236 -2.58 -2.57 -3.90
N HIS A 237 -2.92 -1.30 -4.12
CA HIS A 237 -2.24 -0.20 -3.45
C HIS A 237 -2.39 -0.27 -1.93
N ASN A 238 -3.62 -0.33 -1.42
CA ASN A 238 -3.86 -0.33 0.02
C ASN A 238 -3.25 -1.58 0.68
N GLN A 239 -3.31 -2.73 0.01
CA GLN A 239 -2.71 -3.95 0.53
C GLN A 239 -1.18 -3.87 0.53
N PHE A 240 -0.56 -3.29 -0.50
CA PHE A 240 0.88 -3.05 -0.56
C PHE A 240 1.34 -2.14 0.58
N GLU A 241 0.65 -1.01 0.81
CA GLU A 241 0.94 -0.11 1.93
C GLU A 241 0.78 -0.81 3.29
N THR A 242 -0.19 -1.71 3.38
CA THR A 242 -0.40 -2.54 4.56
C THR A 242 0.74 -3.55 4.74
N VAL A 243 1.28 -4.17 3.69
CA VAL A 243 2.46 -5.04 3.85
C VAL A 243 3.69 -4.21 4.25
N HIS A 244 3.84 -3.03 3.65
CA HIS A 244 4.96 -2.11 3.85
C HIS A 244 6.33 -2.82 3.70
N PRO A 245 6.65 -3.31 2.49
CA PRO A 245 7.73 -4.28 2.29
C PRO A 245 9.15 -3.72 2.33
N PHE A 246 9.34 -2.42 2.18
CA PHE A 246 10.65 -1.76 2.13
C PHE A 246 10.92 -0.94 3.40
N GLN A 247 12.19 -0.61 3.64
CA GLN A 247 12.58 0.28 4.76
C GLN A 247 12.13 1.74 4.54
N ASP A 248 12.03 2.15 3.28
CA ASP A 248 11.60 3.48 2.84
C ASP A 248 10.97 3.36 1.44
N GLY A 249 10.26 4.39 0.97
CA GLY A 249 9.79 4.49 -0.40
C GLY A 249 8.48 3.75 -0.69
N ASN A 250 7.87 3.10 0.30
CA ASN A 250 6.65 2.30 0.13
C ASN A 250 5.53 3.12 -0.53
N GLY A 251 5.20 4.32 -0.03
CA GLY A 251 4.17 5.18 -0.62
C GLY A 251 4.38 5.46 -2.12
N ARG A 252 5.62 5.73 -2.51
CA ARG A 252 5.99 5.99 -3.92
C ARG A 252 5.79 4.76 -4.79
N ILE A 253 6.20 3.58 -4.30
CA ILE A 253 6.00 2.31 -5.02
C ILE A 253 4.52 1.93 -5.05
N GLY A 254 3.77 2.12 -3.98
CA GLY A 254 2.32 1.88 -3.94
C GLY A 254 1.56 2.67 -5.00
N ARG A 255 1.88 3.97 -5.14
CA ARG A 255 1.28 4.85 -6.18
C ARG A 255 1.74 4.51 -7.60
N LEU A 256 2.98 4.03 -7.79
CA LEU A 256 3.45 3.51 -9.07
C LEU A 256 2.75 2.20 -9.46
N LEU A 257 2.54 1.28 -8.52
CA LEU A 257 1.81 0.02 -8.75
C LEU A 257 0.33 0.27 -9.07
N LEU A 258 -0.29 1.21 -8.35
CA LEU A 258 -1.64 1.69 -8.65
C LEU A 258 -1.72 2.14 -10.12
N ASN A 259 -0.80 3.00 -10.55
CA ASN A 259 -0.76 3.50 -11.91
C ASN A 259 -0.43 2.42 -12.95
N ASN A 260 0.48 1.49 -12.64
CA ASN A 260 0.78 0.36 -13.52
C ASN A 260 -0.49 -0.46 -13.80
N ILE A 261 -1.27 -0.77 -12.76
CA ILE A 261 -2.52 -1.53 -12.91
C ILE A 261 -3.52 -0.77 -13.78
N LEU A 262 -3.72 0.53 -13.55
CA LEU A 262 -4.61 1.35 -14.38
C LEU A 262 -4.16 1.32 -15.85
N ILE A 263 -2.87 1.54 -16.08
CA ILE A 263 -2.25 1.54 -17.42
C ILE A 263 -2.46 0.22 -18.15
N LYS A 264 -2.23 -0.93 -17.49
CA LYS A 264 -2.41 -2.24 -18.13
C LYS A 264 -3.87 -2.60 -18.41
N HIS A 265 -4.80 -1.89 -17.79
CA HIS A 265 -6.23 -1.99 -18.06
C HIS A 265 -6.75 -0.91 -19.02
N GLY A 266 -5.86 -0.19 -19.70
CA GLY A 266 -6.22 0.84 -20.68
C GLY A 266 -6.72 2.15 -20.07
N MET A 267 -6.68 2.28 -18.75
CA MET A 267 -7.02 3.52 -18.06
C MET A 267 -5.84 4.47 -18.04
N PRO A 268 -6.08 5.79 -18.11
CA PRO A 268 -4.99 6.73 -18.00
C PRO A 268 -4.46 6.77 -16.57
N PRO A 269 -3.21 7.21 -16.34
CA PRO A 269 -2.67 7.28 -15.00
C PRO A 269 -3.34 8.40 -14.19
N VAL A 270 -3.26 8.30 -12.87
CA VAL A 270 -3.81 9.25 -11.92
C VAL A 270 -2.71 9.80 -11.01
N ASN A 271 -2.77 11.09 -10.75
CA ASN A 271 -1.90 11.76 -9.80
C ASN A 271 -2.69 12.14 -8.53
N ILE A 272 -2.26 11.61 -7.38
CA ILE A 272 -2.82 11.99 -6.09
C ILE A 272 -2.08 13.25 -5.64
N THR A 273 -2.76 14.38 -5.65
CA THR A 273 -2.13 15.68 -5.39
C THR A 273 -1.67 15.82 -3.93
N PHE A 274 -0.55 16.50 -3.70
CA PHE A 274 0.01 16.73 -2.36
C PHE A 274 -0.99 17.40 -1.42
N GLY A 275 -1.77 18.35 -1.93
CA GLY A 275 -2.85 19.03 -1.18
C GLY A 275 -3.94 18.07 -0.67
N ARG A 276 -4.04 16.86 -1.22
CA ARG A 276 -5.02 15.84 -0.86
C ARG A 276 -4.43 14.67 -0.07
N ARG A 277 -3.19 14.79 0.40
CA ARG A 277 -2.52 13.77 1.25
C ARG A 277 -3.35 13.33 2.45
N GLY A 278 -4.17 14.22 3.03
CA GLY A 278 -5.05 13.88 4.15
C GLY A 278 -6.15 12.88 3.78
N LEU A 279 -6.74 13.03 2.58
CA LEU A 279 -7.73 12.08 2.06
C LEU A 279 -7.08 10.75 1.70
N TYR A 280 -5.88 10.81 1.12
CA TYR A 280 -5.06 9.63 0.82
C TYR A 280 -4.75 8.78 2.06
N TYR A 281 -4.20 9.39 3.11
CA TYR A 281 -3.90 8.67 4.36
C TYR A 281 -5.17 8.19 5.07
N ARG A 282 -6.29 8.91 4.96
CA ARG A 282 -7.58 8.45 5.47
C ARG A 282 -8.05 7.18 4.74
N ALA A 283 -7.94 7.15 3.41
CA ALA A 283 -8.34 6.00 2.62
C ALA A 283 -7.52 4.74 2.96
N ILE A 284 -6.21 4.87 3.16
CA ILE A 284 -5.34 3.77 3.63
C ILE A 284 -5.80 3.30 5.02
N ARG A 285 -6.06 4.23 5.93
CA ARG A 285 -6.49 3.93 7.31
C ARG A 285 -7.82 3.21 7.35
N ASP A 286 -8.81 3.65 6.57
CA ASP A 286 -10.13 3.01 6.52
C ASP A 286 -10.04 1.60 5.94
N TYR A 287 -9.19 1.38 4.93
CA TYR A 287 -8.90 0.02 4.47
C TYR A 287 -8.25 -0.84 5.56
N GLN A 288 -7.23 -0.32 6.25
CA GLN A 288 -6.52 -1.10 7.28
C GLN A 288 -7.39 -1.45 8.49
N ASN A 289 -8.27 -0.53 8.88
CA ASN A 289 -9.08 -0.69 10.09
C ASN A 289 -10.41 -1.41 9.83
N LYS A 290 -11.02 -1.19 8.65
CA LYS A 290 -12.39 -1.65 8.34
C LYS A 290 -12.45 -2.55 7.10
N GLY A 291 -11.35 -2.70 6.35
CA GLY A 291 -11.35 -3.34 5.04
C GLY A 291 -12.12 -2.55 3.98
N ASP A 292 -12.37 -1.25 4.20
CA ASP A 292 -13.14 -0.43 3.29
C ASP A 292 -12.26 0.19 2.20
N VAL A 293 -12.42 -0.29 0.97
CA VAL A 293 -11.68 0.18 -0.21
C VAL A 293 -12.33 1.40 -0.89
N ARG A 294 -13.60 1.68 -0.60
CA ARG A 294 -14.38 2.73 -1.29
C ARG A 294 -13.72 4.11 -1.24
N PRO A 295 -13.14 4.56 -0.09
CA PRO A 295 -12.51 5.88 -0.04
C PRO A 295 -11.34 6.05 -1.03
N MET A 296 -10.59 4.98 -1.32
CA MET A 296 -9.49 5.04 -2.30
C MET A 296 -10.04 5.10 -3.73
N VAL A 297 -11.08 4.33 -4.04
CA VAL A 297 -11.74 4.37 -5.35
C VAL A 297 -12.34 5.76 -5.62
N GLU A 298 -13.00 6.35 -4.63
CA GLU A 298 -13.56 7.70 -4.70
C GLU A 298 -12.47 8.77 -4.87
N LEU A 299 -11.33 8.62 -4.18
CA LEU A 299 -10.19 9.51 -4.34
C LEU A 299 -9.67 9.48 -5.77
N ILE A 300 -9.41 8.29 -6.33
CA ILE A 300 -8.94 8.12 -7.72
C ILE A 300 -9.92 8.78 -8.70
N LEU A 301 -11.22 8.49 -8.58
CA LEU A 301 -12.25 9.07 -9.44
C LEU A 301 -12.30 10.60 -9.34
N SER A 302 -12.12 11.15 -8.13
CA SER A 302 -12.11 12.59 -7.92
C SER A 302 -10.88 13.26 -8.53
N GLU A 303 -9.73 12.58 -8.56
CA GLU A 303 -8.52 13.08 -9.22
C GLU A 303 -8.66 13.05 -10.74
N TYR A 304 -9.27 12.01 -11.32
CA TYR A 304 -9.59 12.01 -12.75
C TYR A 304 -10.51 13.17 -13.14
N LYS A 305 -11.55 13.45 -12.36
CA LYS A 305 -12.43 14.60 -12.62
C LYS A 305 -11.67 15.92 -12.58
N ARG A 306 -10.66 16.07 -11.73
CA ARG A 306 -9.86 17.30 -11.64
C ARG A 306 -8.88 17.41 -12.80
N PHE A 307 -8.12 16.35 -13.05
CA PHE A 307 -7.07 16.34 -14.05
C PHE A 307 -7.63 16.52 -15.47
N TYR A 308 -8.74 15.85 -15.79
CA TYR A 308 -9.31 15.89 -17.14
C TYR A 308 -10.33 17.02 -17.38
N ARG A 309 -10.98 17.59 -16.35
CA ARG A 309 -11.76 18.83 -16.53
C ARG A 309 -10.89 20.05 -16.81
N MET A 310 -9.61 20.04 -16.40
CA MET A 310 -8.67 21.12 -16.72
C MET A 310 -8.12 21.02 -18.17
N GLY A 311 -8.28 19.87 -18.83
CA GLY A 311 -7.96 19.71 -20.25
C GLY A 311 -8.96 20.43 -21.17
N ASP A 312 -10.25 20.41 -20.82
CA ASP A 312 -11.32 21.07 -21.58
C ASP A 312 -11.26 22.61 -21.58
N TYR A 313 -10.36 23.22 -20.78
CA TYR A 313 -10.13 24.67 -20.76
C TYR A 313 -8.98 25.13 -21.66
N LYS A 314 -8.25 24.20 -22.30
CA LYS A 314 -7.15 24.55 -23.21
C LYS A 314 -7.57 24.72 -24.68
N ASP A 315 -8.84 24.47 -24.99
CA ASP A 315 -9.43 24.63 -26.34
C ASP A 315 -10.49 25.75 -26.42
N LYS A 316 -10.31 26.85 -25.67
CA LYS A 316 -11.12 28.07 -25.85
C LYS A 316 -10.27 29.32 -25.96
#